data_AF-K1UHP8-F1
#
_entry.id   AF-K1UHP8-F1
#
_cell.length_a   1.000
_cell.length_b   1.000
_cell.length_c   1.000
_cell.angle_alpha   90.00
_cell.angle_beta   90.00
_cell.angle_gamma   90.00
#
_symmetry.space_group_name_H-M   'P 1'
#
loop_
_entity.id
_entity.type
_entity.pdbx_description
1 polymer ?
#
loop_
_entity_poly.entity_id
_entity_poly.type
_entity_poly.pdbx_seq_one_letter_code
_entity_poly.pdbx_strand_id
1 'polypeptide(L)'
;DLHAVYPLCEDSLDNIIGIVSLKDLFGKIDDKNFDIRAVASTPYFLPENMSVYTAMERLRNENQRYGLVTDEFGSIEGIVTISDILGALVGSVSSGPSADIIIREDGSCLIDGQCSFYDFLDHYDMTDRYQEYNYNTLSGLILELLQHIPTEGEKIEWLCFTFEIVDMDGARIDKVLVQKNETDNITL
;
A
#
# COMPACT_ATOMS: atom_id res chain seq x y z
N ASP A 1 13.71 4.26 10.54
CA ASP A 1 12.27 4.15 10.25
C ASP A 1 11.73 2.80 10.65
N LEU A 2 10.42 2.73 10.90
CA LEU A 2 9.72 1.48 11.20
C LEU A 2 9.25 0.88 9.88
N HIS A 3 9.55 -0.39 9.65
CA HIS A 3 9.10 -1.12 8.46
C HIS A 3 8.08 -2.17 8.88
N ALA A 4 7.11 -2.47 8.02
CA ALA A 4 6.11 -3.48 8.32
C ALA A 4 6.71 -4.89 8.42
N VAL A 5 7.88 -5.11 7.81
CA VAL A 5 8.49 -6.41 7.58
C VAL A 5 10.01 -6.33 7.76
N TYR A 6 10.59 -7.37 8.36
CA TYR A 6 12.02 -7.49 8.62
C TYR A 6 12.55 -8.88 8.22
N PRO A 7 13.72 -8.97 7.55
CA PRO A 7 14.40 -10.24 7.35
C PRO A 7 14.86 -10.82 8.70
N LEU A 8 14.57 -12.09 8.92
CA LEU A 8 15.09 -12.85 10.05
C LEU A 8 16.33 -13.61 9.57
N CYS A 9 17.47 -13.32 10.17
CA CYS A 9 18.75 -13.91 9.81
C CYS A 9 19.45 -14.51 11.03
N GLU A 10 20.33 -15.47 10.79
CA GLU A 10 21.17 -16.07 11.83
C GLU A 10 22.62 -15.64 11.60
N ASP A 11 23.16 -14.86 12.54
CA ASP A 11 24.48 -14.22 12.54
C ASP A 11 24.75 -13.16 11.45
N SER A 12 24.27 -13.36 10.22
CA SER A 12 24.51 -12.47 9.08
C SER A 12 23.36 -12.47 8.08
N LEU A 13 23.22 -11.38 7.31
CA LEU A 13 22.22 -11.27 6.24
C LEU A 13 22.38 -12.33 5.14
N ASP A 14 23.56 -12.92 4.99
CA ASP A 14 23.80 -14.02 4.04
C ASP A 14 23.12 -15.33 4.49
N ASN A 15 22.65 -15.39 5.73
CA ASN A 15 21.96 -16.55 6.30
C ASN A 15 20.54 -16.17 6.72
N ILE A 16 19.69 -15.86 5.72
CA ILE A 16 18.27 -15.60 5.92
C ILE A 16 17.55 -16.90 6.27
N ILE A 17 16.91 -16.91 7.43
CA ILE A 17 16.10 -18.02 7.92
C ILE A 17 14.59 -17.76 7.75
N GLY A 18 14.19 -16.52 7.48
CA GLY A 18 12.80 -16.18 7.21
C GLY A 18 12.54 -14.69 7.08
N ILE A 19 11.26 -14.34 7.01
CA ILE A 19 10.78 -12.97 7.05
C ILE A 19 9.73 -12.84 8.16
N VAL A 20 9.77 -11.74 8.92
CA VAL A 20 8.84 -11.48 10.02
C VAL A 20 8.09 -10.18 9.77
N SER A 21 6.76 -10.23 9.80
CA SER A 21 5.93 -9.02 9.83
C SER A 21 5.72 -8.56 11.27
N LEU A 22 5.70 -7.23 11.49
CA LEU A 22 5.32 -6.67 12.80
C LEU A 22 3.92 -7.10 13.23
N LYS A 23 3.01 -7.32 12.28
CA LYS A 23 1.65 -7.80 12.56
C LYS A 23 1.67 -9.21 13.17
N ASP A 24 2.64 -10.05 12.80
CA ASP A 24 2.74 -11.42 13.30
C ASP A 24 3.31 -11.50 14.72
N LEU A 25 3.97 -10.44 15.17
CA LEU A 25 4.50 -10.28 16.53
C LEU A 25 3.44 -9.80 17.53
N PHE A 26 2.39 -9.12 17.04
CA PHE A 26 1.38 -8.50 17.88
C PHE A 26 0.66 -9.53 18.78
N GLY A 27 0.66 -9.28 20.08
CA GLY A 27 0.04 -10.16 21.08
C GLY A 27 0.76 -11.50 21.34
N LYS A 28 1.89 -11.77 20.66
CA LYS A 28 2.68 -12.99 20.85
C LYS A 28 4.06 -12.74 21.45
N ILE A 29 4.64 -11.57 21.21
CA ILE A 29 6.02 -11.25 21.63
C ILE A 29 6.23 -11.26 23.15
N ASP A 30 5.17 -11.03 23.93
CA ASP A 30 5.21 -11.04 25.39
C ASP A 30 5.05 -12.44 26.00
N ASP A 31 4.81 -13.47 25.18
CA ASP A 31 4.75 -14.86 25.66
C ASP A 31 6.16 -15.34 26.02
N LYS A 32 6.29 -15.94 27.21
CA LYS A 32 7.55 -16.52 27.69
C LYS A 32 8.11 -17.61 26.79
N ASN A 33 7.26 -18.28 26.03
CA ASN A 33 7.66 -19.35 25.10
C ASN A 33 7.67 -18.87 23.63
N PHE A 34 7.62 -17.57 23.38
CA PHE A 34 7.66 -17.03 22.03
C PHE A 34 8.96 -17.41 21.31
N ASP A 35 8.83 -18.05 20.16
CA ASP A 35 9.93 -18.29 19.23
C ASP A 35 9.65 -17.54 17.93
N ILE A 36 10.53 -16.58 17.62
CA ILE A 36 10.43 -15.77 16.40
C ILE A 36 10.49 -16.62 15.12
N ARG A 37 11.16 -17.79 15.17
CA ARG A 37 11.22 -18.72 14.03
C ARG A 37 9.86 -19.33 13.72
N ALA A 38 8.98 -19.47 14.72
CA ALA A 38 7.65 -20.04 14.55
C ALA A 38 6.67 -19.09 13.82
N VAL A 39 6.99 -17.80 13.76
CA VAL A 39 6.20 -16.78 13.05
C VAL A 39 6.88 -16.29 11.78
N ALA A 40 8.08 -16.79 11.46
CA ALA A 40 8.80 -16.42 10.27
C ALA A 40 8.19 -17.11 9.03
N SER A 41 7.92 -16.34 7.99
CA SER A 41 7.50 -16.85 6.68
C SER A 41 8.69 -17.15 5.79
N THR A 42 8.47 -18.01 4.79
CA THR A 42 9.49 -18.33 3.78
C THR A 42 9.86 -17.09 2.97
N PRO A 43 11.16 -16.77 2.84
CA PRO A 43 11.60 -15.64 2.04
C PRO A 43 11.36 -15.91 0.55
N TYR A 44 10.97 -14.87 -0.19
CA TYR A 44 10.86 -14.90 -1.65
C TYR A 44 12.05 -14.18 -2.27
N PHE A 45 12.81 -14.87 -3.13
CA PHE A 45 14.06 -14.35 -3.69
C PHE A 45 13.90 -13.92 -5.15
N LEU A 46 14.56 -12.82 -5.49
CA LEU A 46 14.63 -12.22 -6.81
C LEU A 46 16.10 -11.99 -7.19
N PRO A 47 16.59 -12.50 -8.33
CA PRO A 47 17.93 -12.17 -8.83
C PRO A 47 18.07 -10.68 -9.15
N GLU A 48 19.20 -10.05 -8.83
CA GLU A 48 19.46 -8.63 -9.08
C GLU A 48 19.44 -8.26 -10.58
N ASN A 49 19.78 -9.21 -11.45
CA ASN A 49 19.79 -9.02 -12.90
C ASN A 49 18.40 -9.18 -13.54
N MET A 50 17.36 -9.42 -12.73
CA MET A 50 15.98 -9.54 -13.20
C MET A 50 15.43 -8.18 -13.62
N SER A 51 14.73 -8.13 -14.75
CA SER A 51 14.05 -6.90 -15.16
C SER A 51 12.96 -6.51 -14.14
N VAL A 52 12.79 -5.20 -13.92
CA VAL A 52 11.81 -4.64 -12.99
C VAL A 52 10.38 -5.14 -13.29
N TYR A 53 9.99 -5.23 -14.57
CA TYR A 53 8.69 -5.75 -14.97
C TYR A 53 8.50 -7.23 -14.61
N THR A 54 9.54 -8.05 -14.82
CA THR A 54 9.52 -9.46 -14.45
C THR A 54 9.46 -9.65 -12.94
N ALA A 55 10.20 -8.85 -12.18
CA ALA A 55 10.15 -8.86 -10.72
C ALA A 55 8.73 -8.55 -10.21
N MET A 56 8.11 -7.50 -10.75
CA MET A 56 6.73 -7.13 -10.42
C MET A 56 5.73 -8.24 -10.78
N GLU A 57 5.84 -8.82 -11.96
CA GLU A 57 4.96 -9.92 -12.40
C GLU A 57 5.08 -11.13 -11.48
N ARG A 58 6.31 -11.50 -11.08
CA ARG A 58 6.55 -12.60 -10.14
C ARG A 58 5.94 -12.35 -8.76
N LEU A 59 6.16 -11.16 -8.20
CA LEU A 59 5.57 -10.79 -6.92
C LEU A 59 4.04 -10.87 -6.97
N ARG A 60 3.42 -10.39 -8.05
CA ARG A 60 1.96 -10.48 -8.23
C ARG A 60 1.46 -11.91 -8.38
N ASN A 61 2.06 -12.71 -9.25
CA ASN A 61 1.60 -14.07 -9.53
C ASN A 61 1.73 -15.01 -8.32
N GLU A 62 2.77 -14.82 -7.52
CA GLU A 62 3.04 -15.60 -6.31
C GLU A 62 2.39 -15.01 -5.05
N ASN A 63 1.56 -13.97 -5.20
CA ASN A 63 0.92 -13.23 -4.11
C ASN A 63 1.90 -12.75 -3.01
N GLN A 64 3.12 -12.37 -3.42
CA GLN A 64 4.16 -11.86 -2.54
C GLN A 64 4.11 -10.33 -2.49
N ARG A 65 4.20 -9.76 -1.28
CA ARG A 65 4.21 -8.29 -1.09
C ARG A 65 5.59 -7.65 -1.27
N TYR A 66 6.64 -8.47 -1.13
CA TYR A 66 8.04 -8.07 -1.17
C TYR A 66 8.90 -9.24 -1.65
N GLY A 67 10.11 -8.94 -2.10
CA GLY A 67 11.13 -9.93 -2.42
C GLY A 67 12.52 -9.49 -1.94
N LEU A 68 13.33 -10.44 -1.52
CA LEU A 68 14.75 -10.23 -1.23
C LEU A 68 15.54 -10.33 -2.53
N VAL A 69 16.38 -9.33 -2.78
CA VAL A 69 17.21 -9.24 -3.98
C VAL A 69 18.54 -9.93 -3.70
N THR A 70 18.96 -10.83 -4.59
CA THR A 70 20.19 -11.62 -4.45
C THR A 70 21.14 -11.44 -5.63
N ASP A 71 22.45 -11.43 -5.34
CA ASP A 71 23.51 -11.54 -6.36
C ASP A 71 23.67 -12.99 -6.88
N GLU A 72 24.63 -13.23 -7.78
CA GLU A 72 24.92 -14.58 -8.29
C GLU A 72 25.57 -15.54 -7.27
N PHE A 73 26.06 -15.02 -6.15
CA PHE A 73 26.70 -15.79 -5.07
C PHE A 73 25.73 -16.12 -3.93
N GLY A 74 24.51 -15.58 -3.97
CA GLY A 74 23.45 -15.78 -2.98
C GLY A 74 23.45 -14.73 -1.86
N SER A 75 24.28 -13.70 -1.96
CA SER A 75 24.33 -12.58 -1.02
C SER A 75 23.07 -11.71 -1.16
N ILE A 76 22.62 -11.11 -0.06
CA ILE A 76 21.44 -10.23 -0.07
C ILE A 76 21.87 -8.79 -0.38
N GLU A 77 21.41 -8.27 -1.51
CA GLU A 77 21.63 -6.88 -1.93
C GLU A 77 20.56 -5.94 -1.35
N GLY A 78 19.37 -6.46 -1.06
CA GLY A 78 18.31 -5.66 -0.44
C GLY A 78 16.94 -6.31 -0.44
N ILE A 79 15.92 -5.50 -0.15
CA ILE A 79 14.50 -5.85 -0.22
C ILE A 79 13.80 -4.89 -1.16
N VAL A 80 12.87 -5.40 -1.96
CA VAL A 80 12.04 -4.60 -2.87
C VAL A 80 10.57 -4.92 -2.67
N THR A 81 9.73 -3.89 -2.64
CA THR A 81 8.27 -4.03 -2.62
C THR A 81 7.68 -3.68 -3.99
N ILE A 82 6.44 -4.11 -4.23
CA ILE A 82 5.69 -3.67 -5.42
C ILE A 82 5.56 -2.14 -5.43
N SER A 83 5.39 -1.52 -4.26
CA SER A 83 5.28 -0.06 -4.11
C SER A 83 6.57 0.65 -4.51
N ASP A 84 7.75 0.10 -4.16
CA ASP A 84 9.04 0.65 -4.59
C ASP A 84 9.19 0.59 -6.12
N ILE A 85 8.78 -0.54 -6.72
CA ILE A 85 8.83 -0.71 -8.18
C ILE A 85 7.90 0.28 -8.88
N LEU A 86 6.65 0.38 -8.43
CA LEU A 86 5.68 1.32 -9.00
C LEU A 86 6.15 2.77 -8.80
N GLY A 87 6.67 3.12 -7.62
CA GLY A 87 7.19 4.45 -7.35
C GLY A 87 8.41 4.81 -8.19
N ALA A 88 9.29 3.86 -8.48
CA ALA A 88 10.42 4.07 -9.37
C ALA A 88 9.98 4.27 -10.84
N LEU A 89 8.93 3.58 -11.28
CA LEU A 89 8.41 3.67 -12.65
C LEU A 89 7.57 4.93 -12.88
N VAL A 90 6.79 5.34 -11.88
CA VAL A 90 5.90 6.52 -11.93
C VAL A 90 6.65 7.81 -11.61
N GLY A 91 7.76 7.74 -10.87
CA GLY A 91 8.54 8.88 -10.41
C GLY A 91 8.11 9.32 -9.01
N SER A 92 8.92 8.95 -8.01
CA SER A 92 8.82 9.29 -6.57
C SER A 92 7.39 9.43 -6.01
N VAL A 93 6.83 8.34 -5.51
CA VAL A 93 5.87 8.43 -4.40
C VAL A 93 6.69 8.72 -3.14
N SER A 94 6.78 10.01 -2.80
CA SER A 94 7.44 10.45 -1.57
C SER A 94 6.71 9.88 -0.36
N SER A 95 7.44 9.18 0.49
CA SER A 95 7.03 8.69 1.82
C SER A 95 6.92 9.81 2.88
N GLY A 96 6.25 10.89 2.51
CA GLY A 96 5.67 11.89 3.41
C GLY A 96 4.17 12.00 3.13
N PRO A 97 3.39 12.85 3.83
CA PRO A 97 2.07 13.21 3.32
C PRO A 97 2.28 13.70 1.89
N SER A 98 1.71 12.97 0.92
CA SER A 98 1.80 13.39 -0.48
C SER A 98 1.30 14.83 -0.55
N ALA A 99 1.89 15.66 -1.41
CA ALA A 99 1.34 16.98 -1.71
C ALA A 99 -0.14 16.91 -2.16
N ASP A 100 -0.58 15.70 -2.48
CA ASP A 100 -1.89 15.30 -2.94
C ASP A 100 -2.89 15.06 -1.80
N ILE A 101 -2.51 14.95 -0.52
CA ILE A 101 -3.45 14.73 0.60
C ILE A 101 -3.28 15.80 1.68
N ILE A 102 -4.31 16.62 1.86
CA ILE A 102 -4.36 17.69 2.88
C ILE A 102 -5.41 17.34 3.94
N ILE A 103 -4.94 17.08 5.16
CA ILE A 103 -5.82 16.82 6.31
C ILE A 103 -6.43 18.13 6.82
N ARG A 104 -7.74 18.15 7.00
CA ARG A 104 -8.51 19.29 7.52
C ARG A 104 -8.75 19.14 9.03
N GLU A 105 -9.12 20.24 9.68
CA GLU A 105 -9.35 20.29 11.14
C GLU A 105 -10.47 19.36 11.62
N ASP A 106 -11.45 19.07 10.76
CA ASP A 106 -12.58 18.18 11.03
C ASP A 106 -12.25 16.69 10.79
N GLY A 107 -11.01 16.37 10.42
CA GLY A 107 -10.55 15.02 10.12
C GLY A 107 -10.87 14.54 8.70
N SER A 108 -11.59 15.34 7.90
CA SER A 108 -11.71 15.09 6.45
C SER A 108 -10.38 15.38 5.75
N CYS A 109 -10.22 14.80 4.55
CA CYS A 109 -9.02 15.00 3.73
C CYS A 109 -9.42 15.61 2.39
N LEU A 110 -8.76 16.70 1.99
CA LEU A 110 -8.83 17.22 0.63
C LEU A 110 -7.73 16.56 -0.20
N ILE A 111 -8.12 15.76 -1.18
CA ILE A 111 -7.23 14.89 -1.95
C ILE A 111 -7.22 15.29 -3.42
N ASP A 112 -6.05 15.30 -4.04
CA ASP A 112 -5.89 15.45 -5.49
C ASP A 112 -6.54 14.27 -6.23
N GLY A 113 -7.32 14.55 -7.27
CA GLY A 113 -7.97 13.51 -8.05
C GLY A 113 -6.98 12.55 -8.73
N GLN A 114 -5.75 12.98 -9.02
CA GLN A 114 -4.68 12.15 -9.57
C GLN A 114 -3.89 11.37 -8.51
N CYS A 115 -4.19 11.56 -7.22
CA CYS A 115 -3.61 10.76 -6.14
C CYS A 115 -3.72 9.28 -6.47
N SER A 116 -2.61 8.56 -6.35
CA SER A 116 -2.54 7.13 -6.58
C SER A 116 -3.57 6.43 -5.69
N PHE A 117 -4.31 5.48 -6.26
CA PHE A 117 -5.26 4.71 -5.46
C PHE A 117 -4.56 3.91 -4.35
N TYR A 118 -3.31 3.50 -4.58
CA TYR A 118 -2.49 2.86 -3.56
C TYR A 118 -2.20 3.82 -2.39
N ASP A 119 -1.77 5.05 -2.68
CA ASP A 119 -1.42 6.03 -1.64
C ASP A 119 -2.64 6.47 -0.84
N PHE A 120 -3.79 6.60 -1.50
CA PHE A 120 -5.06 6.80 -0.85
C PHE A 120 -5.37 5.68 0.16
N LEU A 121 -5.19 4.41 -0.24
CA LEU A 121 -5.40 3.28 0.66
C LEU A 121 -4.36 3.22 1.79
N ASP A 122 -3.10 3.53 1.48
CA ASP A 122 -2.00 3.55 2.45
C ASP A 122 -2.24 4.60 3.54
N HIS A 123 -2.69 5.80 3.15
CA HIS A 123 -3.08 6.86 4.08
C HIS A 123 -4.11 6.42 5.13
N TYR A 124 -4.99 5.47 4.77
CA TYR A 124 -6.04 4.96 5.66
C TYR A 124 -5.79 3.54 6.19
N ASP A 125 -4.57 3.00 6.05
CA ASP A 125 -4.15 1.65 6.46
C ASP A 125 -4.95 0.51 5.79
N MET A 126 -5.34 0.67 4.51
CA MET A 126 -6.21 -0.24 3.75
C MET A 126 -5.57 -0.85 2.49
N THR A 127 -4.23 -0.91 2.41
CA THR A 127 -3.51 -1.40 1.21
C THR A 127 -3.77 -2.85 0.84
N ASP A 128 -4.30 -3.67 1.76
CA ASP A 128 -4.78 -5.03 1.49
C ASP A 128 -5.92 -5.07 0.46
N ARG A 129 -6.71 -3.99 0.36
CA ARG A 129 -7.81 -3.84 -0.61
C ARG A 129 -7.35 -3.53 -2.03
N TYR A 130 -6.09 -3.16 -2.22
CA TYR A 130 -5.59 -2.74 -3.54
C TYR A 130 -5.72 -3.86 -4.60
N GLN A 131 -5.56 -5.12 -4.19
CA GLN A 131 -5.70 -6.26 -5.10
C GLN A 131 -7.16 -6.51 -5.53
N GLU A 132 -8.13 -6.12 -4.71
CA GLU A 132 -9.56 -6.26 -4.99
C GLU A 132 -10.05 -5.19 -5.98
N TYR A 133 -9.48 -3.99 -5.89
CA TYR A 133 -9.92 -2.79 -6.61
C TYR A 133 -8.73 -2.21 -7.41
N ASN A 134 -8.47 -2.78 -8.59
CA ASN A 134 -7.28 -2.48 -9.39
C ASN A 134 -7.39 -1.14 -10.15
N TYR A 135 -7.52 -0.03 -9.44
CA TYR A 135 -7.54 1.33 -9.98
C TYR A 135 -6.17 2.01 -9.91
N ASN A 136 -5.91 2.93 -10.82
CA ASN A 136 -4.66 3.70 -10.82
C ASN A 136 -4.74 4.94 -9.90
N THR A 137 -5.86 5.66 -9.91
CA THR A 137 -6.04 6.93 -9.19
C THR A 137 -7.39 7.00 -8.48
N LEU A 138 -7.52 7.91 -7.51
CA LEU A 138 -8.79 8.17 -6.83
C LEU A 138 -9.89 8.61 -7.80
N SER A 139 -9.57 9.46 -8.79
CA SER A 139 -10.53 9.82 -9.85
C SER A 139 -10.96 8.61 -10.67
N GLY A 140 -10.05 7.69 -10.95
CA GLY A 140 -10.36 6.46 -11.69
C GLY A 140 -11.40 5.60 -10.97
N LEU A 141 -11.26 5.44 -9.65
CA LEU A 141 -12.27 4.80 -8.81
C LEU A 141 -13.61 5.55 -8.90
N ILE A 142 -13.62 6.86 -8.68
CA ILE A 142 -14.85 7.65 -8.60
C ILE A 142 -15.63 7.64 -9.92
N LEU A 143 -14.94 7.79 -11.04
CA LEU A 143 -15.56 7.73 -12.37
C LEU A 143 -16.15 6.35 -12.67
N GLU A 144 -15.48 5.28 -12.25
CA GLU A 144 -16.03 3.92 -12.37
C GLU A 144 -17.28 3.73 -11.51
N LEU A 145 -17.34 4.32 -10.32
CA LEU A 145 -18.52 4.22 -9.47
C LEU A 145 -19.70 5.03 -10.02
N LEU A 146 -19.45 6.22 -10.56
CA LEU A 146 -20.49 7.12 -11.07
C LEU A 146 -20.98 6.76 -12.48
N GLN A 147 -20.13 6.18 -13.32
CA GLN A 147 -20.43 5.87 -14.74
C GLN A 147 -20.80 7.11 -15.58
N HIS A 148 -20.45 8.32 -15.11
CA HIS A 148 -20.53 9.56 -15.86
C HIS A 148 -19.48 10.57 -15.35
N ILE A 149 -19.33 11.68 -16.08
CA ILE A 149 -18.51 12.81 -15.61
C ILE A 149 -19.30 13.54 -14.51
N PRO A 150 -18.77 13.68 -13.30
CA PRO A 150 -19.48 14.34 -12.21
C PRO A 150 -19.53 15.85 -12.35
N THR A 151 -20.33 16.46 -11.49
CA THR A 151 -20.31 17.90 -11.22
C THR A 151 -19.78 18.20 -9.81
N GLU A 152 -19.23 19.40 -9.60
CA GLU A 152 -18.88 19.89 -8.25
C GLU A 152 -20.06 19.79 -7.27
N GLY A 153 -19.77 19.38 -6.04
CA GLY A 153 -20.74 19.12 -4.97
C GLY A 153 -21.39 17.73 -5.03
N GLU A 154 -21.20 16.98 -6.10
CA GLU A 154 -21.69 15.60 -6.20
C GLU A 154 -20.98 14.68 -5.20
N LYS A 155 -21.74 13.77 -4.60
CA LYS A 155 -21.25 12.87 -3.55
C LYS A 155 -21.45 11.42 -3.92
N ILE A 156 -20.50 10.58 -3.53
CA ILE A 156 -20.59 9.13 -3.68
C ILE A 156 -19.98 8.41 -2.48
N GLU A 157 -20.58 7.27 -2.13
CA GLU A 157 -20.12 6.39 -1.06
C GLU A 157 -19.29 5.24 -1.64
N TRP A 158 -18.19 4.92 -0.98
CA TRP A 158 -17.39 3.74 -1.26
C TRP A 158 -16.78 3.19 0.04
N LEU A 159 -17.14 1.95 0.39
CA LEU A 159 -16.79 1.34 1.67
C LEU A 159 -17.19 2.22 2.86
N CYS A 160 -16.23 2.67 3.66
CA CYS A 160 -16.42 3.59 4.78
C CYS A 160 -16.05 5.04 4.43
N PHE A 161 -16.12 5.42 3.15
CA PHE A 161 -15.78 6.76 2.70
C PHE A 161 -16.94 7.43 1.96
N THR A 162 -17.17 8.70 2.27
CA THR A 162 -17.92 9.63 1.43
C THR A 162 -16.92 10.46 0.64
N PHE A 163 -17.03 10.42 -0.69
CA PHE A 163 -16.30 11.30 -1.60
C PHE A 163 -17.22 12.42 -2.07
N GLU A 164 -16.78 13.66 -1.96
CA GLU A 164 -17.43 14.84 -2.52
C GLU A 164 -16.51 15.50 -3.55
N ILE A 165 -17.02 15.73 -4.77
CA ILE A 165 -16.28 16.41 -5.81
C ILE A 165 -16.20 17.89 -5.46
N VAL A 166 -14.99 18.40 -5.22
CA VAL A 166 -14.80 19.81 -4.82
C VAL A 166 -14.52 20.70 -6.02
N ASP A 167 -13.69 20.22 -6.94
CA ASP A 167 -13.23 21.01 -8.08
C ASP A 167 -13.05 20.12 -9.32
N MET A 168 -13.49 20.63 -10.47
CA MET A 168 -13.36 19.98 -11.77
C MET A 168 -12.52 20.83 -12.73
N ASP A 169 -11.50 20.24 -13.34
CA ASP A 169 -10.77 20.85 -14.47
C ASP A 169 -11.28 20.25 -15.79
N GLY A 170 -12.34 20.87 -16.33
CA GLY A 170 -13.05 20.35 -17.49
C GLY A 170 -13.72 19.01 -17.17
N ALA A 171 -13.24 17.92 -17.77
CA ALA A 171 -13.74 16.56 -17.53
C ALA A 171 -12.93 15.79 -16.47
N ARG A 172 -11.88 16.39 -15.91
CA ARG A 172 -11.01 15.78 -14.91
C ARG A 172 -11.47 16.23 -13.51
N ILE A 173 -11.58 15.28 -12.58
CA ILE A 173 -11.73 15.58 -11.17
C ILE A 173 -10.37 16.08 -10.66
N ASP A 174 -10.31 17.32 -10.16
CA ASP A 174 -9.07 17.93 -9.67
C ASP A 174 -8.94 17.75 -8.16
N LYS A 175 -10.00 18.05 -7.39
CA LYS A 175 -10.01 17.89 -5.93
C LYS A 175 -11.24 17.13 -5.45
N VAL A 176 -10.99 16.23 -4.51
CA VAL A 176 -12.00 15.40 -3.84
C VAL A 176 -11.91 15.64 -2.35
N LEU A 177 -13.02 15.95 -1.71
CA LEU A 177 -13.14 15.92 -0.26
C LEU A 177 -13.52 14.50 0.15
N VAL A 178 -12.68 13.88 0.97
CA VAL A 178 -12.89 12.55 1.52
C VAL A 178 -13.22 12.64 2.99
N GLN A 179 -14.37 12.10 3.37
CA GLN A 179 -14.74 11.86 4.75
C GLN A 179 -14.71 10.37 5.03
N LYS A 180 -13.96 9.95 6.05
CA LYS A 180 -14.08 8.57 6.57
C LYS A 180 -15.25 8.54 7.53
N ASN A 181 -16.21 7.67 7.24
CA ASN A 181 -17.36 7.40 8.07
C ASN A 181 -16.95 6.44 9.18
N GLU A 182 -17.22 6.78 10.44
CA GLU A 182 -17.11 5.81 11.52
C GLU A 182 -18.12 4.70 11.24
N THR A 183 -17.65 3.47 11.05
CA THR A 183 -18.54 2.32 11.03
C THR A 183 -19.17 2.24 12.42
N ASP A 184 -20.44 2.62 12.54
CA ASP A 184 -21.24 2.32 13.72
C ASP A 184 -21.05 0.82 14.01
N ASN A 185 -20.59 0.52 15.23
CA ASN A 185 -20.57 -0.82 15.77
C ASN A 185 -21.97 -1.41 15.63
N ILE A 186 -22.19 -2.25 14.61
CA ILE A 186 -23.32 -3.18 14.61
C ILE A 186 -23.00 -4.16 15.74
N THR A 187 -23.55 -3.82 16.89
CA THR A 187 -23.56 -4.61 18.11
C THR A 187 -24.13 -5.98 17.74
N LEU A 188 -23.34 -7.04 17.97
CA LEU A 188 -23.80 -8.43 17.93
C LEU A 188 -24.89 -8.68 18.98
#